data_AF-A0A6A5R592-F1
#
_entry.id   AF-A0A6A5R592-F1
#
_cell.length_a   1.000
_cell.length_b   1.000
_cell.length_c   1.000
_cell.angle_alpha   90.00
_cell.angle_beta   90.00
_cell.angle_gamma   90.00
#
_symmetry.space_group_name_H-M   'P 1'
#
loop_
_entity.id
_entity.type
_entity.pdbx_description
1 polymer ?
#
loop_
_entity_poly.entity_id
_entity_poly.type
_entity_poly.pdbx_seq_one_letter_code
_entity_poly.pdbx_strand_id
1 'polypeptide(L)'
;HNNIGYKHTNESKLKISKPGNLNPMFGKIHSEETKDKMRKRKNKYPLGVGIFDLEGNLISKFENNVELAKYFQISKITVGKYLNTNLIYDNSYYFRSIIY
;
A
#
# COMPACT_ATOMS: atom_id res chain seq x y z
N HIS A 1 9.23 33.37 -4.64
CA HIS A 1 8.43 33.70 -5.83
C HIS A 1 7.63 32.45 -6.20
N ASN A 2 6.31 32.44 -5.99
CA ASN A 2 5.47 31.26 -6.22
C ASN A 2 4.73 31.43 -7.55
N ASN A 3 5.10 30.64 -8.56
CA ASN A 3 4.46 30.65 -9.89
C ASN A 3 3.14 29.85 -9.90
N ILE A 4 2.23 30.20 -8.99
CA ILE A 4 0.89 29.59 -8.94
C ILE A 4 0.14 30.00 -10.21
N GLY A 5 -0.21 29.02 -11.05
CA GLY A 5 -0.97 29.22 -12.29
C GLY A 5 -0.16 29.21 -13.59
N TYR A 6 1.18 29.26 -13.52
CA TYR A 6 2.02 29.17 -14.71
C TYR A 6 2.03 27.74 -15.27
N LYS A 7 1.72 27.57 -16.56
CA LYS A 7 1.79 26.28 -17.25
C LYS A 7 2.95 26.30 -18.24
N HIS A 8 3.91 25.40 -18.05
CA HIS A 8 4.96 25.18 -19.05
C HIS A 8 4.35 24.76 -20.40
N THR A 9 4.91 25.30 -21.49
CA THR A 9 4.61 24.85 -22.85
C THR A 9 5.02 23.39 -23.02
N ASN A 10 4.38 22.69 -23.96
CA ASN A 10 4.72 21.29 -24.25
C ASN A 10 6.18 21.15 -24.72
N GLU A 11 6.68 22.12 -25.49
CA GLU A 11 8.07 22.17 -25.92
C GLU A 11 9.05 22.26 -24.74
N SER A 12 8.78 23.13 -23.76
CA SER A 12 9.60 23.22 -22.56
C SER A 12 9.57 21.94 -21.73
N LYS A 13 8.40 21.29 -21.61
CA LYS A 13 8.28 20.00 -20.91
C LYS A 13 9.11 18.90 -21.58
N LEU A 14 9.16 18.88 -22.90
CA LEU A 14 9.98 17.93 -23.66
C LEU A 14 11.47 18.16 -23.45
N LYS A 15 11.91 19.42 -23.39
CA LYS A 15 13.33 19.77 -23.11
C LYS A 15 13.76 19.43 -21.68
N ILE A 16 12.84 19.49 -20.72
CA ILE A 16 13.11 19.18 -19.31
C ILE A 16 13.06 17.66 -19.05
N SER A 17 12.16 16.96 -19.72
CA SER A 17 11.99 15.52 -19.54
C SER A 17 13.14 14.75 -20.18
N LYS A 18 13.73 13.80 -19.44
CA LYS A 18 14.72 12.84 -19.95
C LYS A 18 14.12 11.43 -19.95
N PRO A 19 13.23 11.10 -20.91
CA PRO A 19 12.58 9.80 -20.95
C PRO A 19 13.51 8.70 -21.46
N GLY A 20 13.16 7.44 -21.17
CA GLY A 20 13.88 6.27 -21.69
C GLY A 20 15.35 6.25 -21.27
N ASN A 21 16.24 5.99 -22.23
CA ASN A 21 17.69 5.89 -22.04
C ASN A 21 18.36 7.21 -21.59
N LEU A 22 17.71 8.36 -21.78
CA LEU A 22 18.21 9.65 -21.30
C LEU A 22 18.05 9.80 -19.78
N ASN A 23 17.21 8.98 -19.14
CA ASN A 23 17.04 8.98 -17.69
C ASN A 23 18.32 8.43 -17.03
N PRO A 24 18.97 9.14 -16.08
CA PRO A 24 20.14 8.65 -15.36
C PRO A 24 19.92 7.34 -14.58
N MET A 25 18.67 6.96 -14.36
CA MET A 25 18.26 5.73 -13.69
C MET A 25 17.82 4.62 -14.66
N PHE A 26 17.88 4.84 -15.97
CA PHE A 26 17.56 3.81 -16.96
C PHE A 26 18.46 2.59 -16.79
N GLY A 27 17.87 1.39 -16.77
CA GLY A 27 18.59 0.12 -16.56
C GLY A 27 19.08 -0.14 -15.14
N LYS A 28 18.94 0.80 -14.19
CA LYS A 28 19.33 0.57 -12.79
C LYS A 28 18.24 -0.17 -12.02
N ILE A 29 18.64 -1.13 -11.20
CA ILE A 29 17.75 -1.93 -10.34
C ILE A 29 17.92 -1.46 -8.89
N HIS A 30 16.81 -1.26 -8.18
CA HIS A 30 16.85 -0.93 -6.75
C HIS A 30 17.34 -2.11 -5.90
N SER A 31 18.17 -1.81 -4.90
CA SER A 31 18.57 -2.77 -3.87
C SER A 31 17.35 -3.28 -3.08
N GLU A 32 17.49 -4.45 -2.47
CA GLU A 32 16.43 -5.04 -1.62
C GLU A 32 16.07 -4.13 -0.46
N GLU A 33 17.06 -3.52 0.19
CA GLU A 33 16.84 -2.53 1.25
C GLU A 33 15.99 -1.34 0.76
N THR A 34 16.27 -0.84 -0.44
CA THR A 34 15.50 0.26 -1.03
C THR A 34 14.07 -0.18 -1.36
N LYS A 35 13.89 -1.40 -1.88
CA LYS A 35 12.57 -2.00 -2.13
C LYS A 35 11.78 -2.14 -0.83
N ASP A 36 12.42 -2.56 0.25
CA ASP A 36 11.77 -2.68 1.56
C ASP A 36 11.34 -1.32 2.12
N LYS A 37 12.21 -0.30 2.04
CA LYS A 37 11.86 1.08 2.43
C LYS A 37 10.66 1.60 1.63
N MET A 38 10.63 1.35 0.32
CA MET A 38 9.49 1.73 -0.52
C MET A 38 8.22 0.96 -0.14
N ARG A 39 8.32 -0.35 0.13
CA ARG A 39 7.20 -1.19 0.57
C ARG A 39 6.61 -0.69 1.89
N LYS A 40 7.46 -0.42 2.89
CA LYS A 40 7.05 0.13 4.19
C LYS A 40 6.34 1.47 4.04
N ARG A 41 6.90 2.38 3.24
CA ARG A 41 6.27 3.70 2.95
C ARG A 41 4.94 3.59 2.21
N LYS A 42 4.77 2.60 1.34
CA LYS A 42 3.53 2.39 0.57
C LYS A 42 2.49 1.55 1.34
N ASN A 43 2.82 1.04 2.51
CA ASN A 43 1.89 0.24 3.29
C ASN A 43 0.70 1.10 3.74
N LYS A 44 -0.52 0.69 3.38
CA LYS A 44 -1.76 1.35 3.80
C LYS A 44 -1.99 1.22 5.32
N TYR A 45 -1.44 0.18 5.92
CA TYR A 45 -1.65 -0.19 7.32
C TYR A 45 -0.32 -0.13 8.07
N PRO A 46 0.17 1.05 8.46
CA PRO A 46 1.51 1.21 9.07
C PRO A 46 1.64 0.41 10.38
N LEU A 47 0.54 0.21 11.10
CA LEU A 47 0.48 -0.57 12.34
C LEU A 47 0.01 -2.01 12.12
N GLY A 48 -0.28 -2.40 10.88
CA GLY A 48 -0.78 -3.71 10.53
C GLY A 48 -2.30 -3.85 10.53
N VAL A 49 -2.74 -5.07 10.27
CA VAL A 49 -4.14 -5.49 10.27
C VAL A 49 -4.33 -6.63 11.26
N GLY A 50 -5.51 -6.72 11.85
CA GLY A 50 -5.85 -7.76 12.82
C GLY A 50 -7.12 -8.50 12.47
N ILE A 51 -7.22 -9.70 13.04
CA ILE A 51 -8.44 -10.50 13.10
C ILE A 51 -9.04 -10.28 14.49
N PHE A 52 -10.31 -9.98 14.53
CA PHE A 52 -11.07 -9.78 15.76
C PHE A 52 -12.20 -10.80 15.83
N ASP A 53 -12.51 -11.27 17.03
CA ASP A 53 -13.73 -12.05 17.28
C ASP A 53 -14.98 -11.17 17.17
N LEU A 54 -16.16 -11.76 17.39
CA LEU A 54 -17.42 -11.03 17.32
C LEU A 54 -17.61 -10.08 18.51
N GLU A 55 -16.94 -10.37 19.62
CA GLU A 55 -16.91 -9.57 20.84
C GLU A 55 -15.96 -8.36 20.72
N GLY A 56 -15.11 -8.31 19.69
CA GLY A 56 -14.16 -7.24 19.42
C GLY A 56 -12.78 -7.42 20.05
N ASN A 57 -12.46 -8.60 20.58
CA ASN A 57 -11.12 -8.92 21.07
C ASN A 57 -10.19 -9.25 19.89
N LEU A 58 -8.96 -8.77 19.97
CA LEU A 58 -7.93 -9.04 18.98
C LEU A 58 -7.45 -10.50 19.13
N ILE A 59 -7.66 -11.30 18.09
CA ILE A 59 -7.19 -12.70 18.04
C ILE A 59 -5.74 -12.73 17.56
N SER A 60 -5.44 -12.02 16.47
CA SER A 60 -4.10 -12.02 15.87
C SER A 60 -3.84 -10.78 15.03
N LYS A 61 -2.56 -10.44 14.87
CA LYS A 61 -2.05 -9.25 14.19
C LYS A 61 -1.06 -9.64 13.10
N PHE A 62 -1.14 -8.95 11.97
CA PHE A 62 -0.31 -9.13 10.78
C PHE A 62 0.24 -7.79 10.32
N GLU A 63 1.40 -7.78 9.64
CA GLU A 63 2.03 -6.53 9.17
C GLU A 63 1.22 -5.83 8.09
N ASN A 64 0.48 -6.59 7.29
CA ASN A 64 -0.30 -6.07 6.16
C ASN A 64 -1.39 -7.06 5.72
N ASN A 65 -2.26 -6.60 4.82
CA ASN A 65 -3.35 -7.42 4.29
C ASN A 65 -2.91 -8.59 3.41
N VAL A 66 -1.68 -8.60 2.88
CA VAL A 66 -1.14 -9.71 2.08
C VAL A 66 -0.78 -10.87 2.99
N GLU A 67 -0.21 -10.60 4.15
CA GLU A 67 0.13 -11.61 5.14
C GLU A 67 -1.13 -12.25 5.72
N LEU A 68 -2.13 -11.43 6.06
CA LEU A 68 -3.46 -11.90 6.46
C LEU A 68 -4.11 -12.78 5.38
N ALA A 69 -4.01 -12.38 4.11
CA ALA A 69 -4.53 -13.15 2.98
C ALA A 69 -3.85 -14.51 2.83
N LYS A 70 -2.52 -14.58 3.03
CA LYS A 70 -1.77 -15.83 3.01
C LYS A 70 -2.18 -16.76 4.15
N TYR A 71 -2.39 -16.22 5.35
CA TYR A 71 -2.80 -16.99 6.52
C TYR A 71 -4.14 -17.72 6.27
N PHE A 72 -5.13 -17.01 5.72
CA PHE A 72 -6.43 -17.60 5.37
C PHE A 72 -6.45 -18.31 4.01
N GLN A 73 -5.35 -18.29 3.25
CA GLN A 73 -5.27 -18.81 1.88
C GLN A 73 -6.34 -18.21 0.94
N ILE A 74 -6.65 -16.93 1.10
CA ILE A 74 -7.64 -16.19 0.30
C ILE A 74 -7.00 -15.08 -0.52
N SER A 75 -7.77 -14.55 -1.48
CA SER A 75 -7.32 -13.40 -2.27
C SER A 75 -7.17 -12.15 -1.40
N LYS A 76 -6.08 -11.39 -1.64
CA LYS A 76 -5.88 -10.06 -1.05
C LYS A 76 -7.05 -9.10 -1.31
N ILE A 77 -7.79 -9.32 -2.40
CA ILE A 77 -8.97 -8.51 -2.77
C ILE A 77 -10.09 -8.76 -1.78
N THR A 78 -10.33 -10.03 -1.43
CA THR A 78 -11.29 -10.42 -0.40
C THR A 78 -10.92 -9.75 0.92
N VAL A 79 -9.69 -9.93 1.40
CA VAL A 79 -9.23 -9.26 2.65
C VAL A 79 -9.43 -7.75 2.58
N GLY A 80 -9.05 -7.11 1.47
CA GLY A 80 -9.25 -5.68 1.25
C GLY A 80 -10.71 -5.24 1.28
N LYS A 81 -11.63 -6.04 0.71
CA LYS A 81 -13.08 -5.79 0.77
C LYS A 81 -13.53 -5.76 2.23
N TYR A 82 -13.29 -6.82 2.98
CA TYR A 82 -13.75 -6.94 4.37
C TYR A 82 -13.12 -5.89 5.30
N LEU A 83 -11.85 -5.54 5.10
CA LEU A 83 -11.18 -4.43 5.81
C LEU A 83 -11.85 -3.07 5.57
N ASN A 84 -12.43 -2.84 4.38
CA ASN A 84 -13.07 -1.57 4.05
C ASN A 84 -14.57 -1.56 4.39
N THR A 85 -15.24 -2.71 4.33
CA THR A 85 -16.70 -2.82 4.51
C THR A 85 -17.11 -3.24 5.92
N ASN A 86 -16.16 -3.50 6.82
CA ASN A 86 -16.38 -3.91 8.21
C ASN A 86 -17.40 -5.07 8.35
N LEU A 87 -17.41 -5.97 7.37
CA LEU A 87 -18.29 -7.13 7.34
C LEU A 87 -17.65 -8.28 8.12
N ILE A 88 -18.50 -9.18 8.62
CA ILE A 88 -18.06 -10.42 9.23
C ILE A 88 -17.60 -11.36 8.11
N TYR A 89 -16.37 -11.81 8.21
CA TYR A 89 -15.82 -12.87 7.39
C TYR A 89 -16.19 -14.23 7.99
N ASP A 90 -16.77 -15.10 7.16
CA ASP A 90 -17.11 -16.48 7.49
C ASP A 90 -17.95 -16.63 8.80
N ASN A 91 -18.85 -15.68 9.05
CA ASN A 91 -19.68 -15.59 10.25
C ASN A 91 -18.91 -15.64 11.59
N SER A 92 -17.59 -15.49 11.58
CA SER A 92 -16.74 -15.78 12.73
C SER A 92 -15.82 -14.62 13.10
N TYR A 93 -15.37 -13.83 12.13
CA TYR A 93 -14.29 -12.86 12.37
C TYR A 93 -14.53 -11.51 11.71
N TYR A 94 -13.99 -10.45 12.31
CA TYR A 94 -13.81 -9.15 11.64
C TYR A 94 -12.35 -8.96 11.23
N PHE A 95 -12.15 -8.40 10.04
CA PHE A 95 -10.85 -7.88 9.64
C PHE A 95 -10.84 -6.37 9.85
N ARG A 96 -9.91 -5.86 10.66
CA ARG A 96 -9.77 -4.43 10.92
C ARG A 96 -8.31 -3.99 10.89
N SER A 97 -8.07 -2.73 10.55
CA SER A 97 -6.75 -2.12 10.71
C SER A 97 -6.49 -1.81 12.19
N ILE A 98 -5.26 -2.01 12.64
CA ILE A 98 -4.86 -1.60 13.99
C ILE A 98 -4.67 -0.09 14.00
N ILE A 99 -5.32 0.57 14.95
CA ILE A 99 -5.19 2.00 15.26
C ILE A 99 -4.86 2.15 16.75
N TYR A 100 -4.08 3.17 17.10
CA TYR A 100 -3.85 3.57 18.51
C TYR A 100 -5.02 4.41 19.03
#